data_AF-A0A251XAX9-F1
#
_entry.id   AF-A0A251XAX9-F1
#
_cell.length_a   1.000
_cell.length_b   1.000
_cell.length_c   1.000
_cell.angle_alpha   90.00
_cell.angle_beta   90.00
_cell.angle_gamma   90.00
#
_symmetry.space_group_name_H-M   'P 1'
#
loop_
_entity.id
_entity.type
_entity.pdbx_description
1 polymer ?
#
loop_
_entity_poly.entity_id
_entity_poly.type
_entity_poly.pdbx_seq_one_letter_code
_entity_poly.pdbx_strand_id
1 'polypeptide(L)' 'MSEPSLWQWLGIAFALLLIVEGVMPFLNPSYFRDHLHRISQLNNSQLRTVGFLSMVFGLILLYWVH' A
#
# COMPACT_ATOMS: atom_id res chain seq x y z
N MET A 1 5.13 15.67 -28.51
CA MET A 1 4.73 14.98 -27.27
C MET A 1 4.62 16.02 -26.18
N SER A 2 3.42 16.25 -25.63
CA SER A 2 3.30 16.96 -24.36
C SER A 2 3.83 16.05 -23.26
N GLU A 3 4.88 16.48 -22.56
CA GLU A 3 5.39 15.77 -21.39
C GLU A 3 4.23 15.55 -20.38
N PRO A 4 3.98 14.32 -19.93
CA PRO A 4 2.95 14.05 -18.95
C PRO A 4 3.23 14.84 -17.66
N SER A 5 2.22 15.61 -17.22
CA SER A 5 2.33 16.40 -15.99
C SER A 5 2.49 15.51 -14.75
N LEU A 6 3.15 16.00 -13.69
CA LEU A 6 3.30 15.27 -12.41
C LEU A 6 1.95 14.77 -11.86
N TRP A 7 0.89 15.57 -12.02
CA TRP A 7 -0.47 15.21 -11.62
C TRP A 7 -1.00 13.98 -12.38
N GLN A 8 -0.63 13.85 -13.65
CA GLN A 8 -1.00 12.70 -14.47
C GLN A 8 -0.24 11.44 -14.02
N TRP A 9 1.06 11.55 -13.71
CA TRP A 9 1.83 10.45 -13.15
C TRP A 9 1.30 9.98 -11.79
N LEU A 10 0.97 10.92 -10.90
CA LEU A 10 0.34 10.60 -9.62
C LEU A 10 -1.02 9.92 -9.82
N GLY A 11 -1.83 10.41 -10.75
CA GLY A 11 -3.12 9.80 -11.09
C GLY A 11 -2.98 8.36 -11.60
N ILE A 12 -2.00 8.11 -12.48
CA ILE A 12 -1.73 6.76 -13.01
C ILE A 12 -1.20 5.84 -11.90
N ALA A 13 -0.23 6.29 -11.10
CA ALA A 13 0.31 5.51 -9.99
C ALA A 13 -0.78 5.15 -8.97
N PHE A 14 -1.68 6.10 -8.65
CA PHE A 14 -2.80 5.88 -7.76
C PHE A 14 -3.82 4.90 -8.34
N ALA A 15 -4.15 5.02 -9.64
CA ALA A 15 -5.04 4.08 -10.31
C ALA A 15 -4.46 2.65 -10.32
N LEU A 16 -3.15 2.50 -10.59
CA LEU A 16 -2.47 1.22 -10.52
C LEU A 16 -2.46 0.63 -9.11
N LEU A 17 -2.20 1.46 -8.09
CA LEU A 17 -2.28 1.05 -6.69
C LEU A 17 -3.67 0.51 -6.36
N LEU A 18 -4.74 1.20 -6.77
CA LEU A 18 -6.12 0.76 -6.55
C LEU A 18 -6.45 -0.55 -7.27
N ILE A 19 -5.96 -0.73 -8.51
CA ILE A 19 -6.14 -1.99 -9.24
C ILE A 19 -5.45 -3.12 -8.48
N VAL A 20 -4.19 -2.94 -8.06
CA VAL A 20 -3.44 -3.96 -7.32
C VAL A 20 -4.09 -4.28 -5.97
N GLU A 21 -4.50 -3.26 -5.21
CA GLU A 21 -5.26 -3.45 -3.95
C GLU A 21 -6.57 -4.21 -4.18
N GLY A 22 -7.29 -3.90 -5.26
CA GLY A 22 -8.57 -4.53 -5.59
C GLY A 22 -8.48 -5.96 -6.14
N VAL A 23 -7.34 -6.37 -6.68
CA VAL A 23 -7.15 -7.72 -7.23
C VAL A 23 -7.27 -8.80 -6.15
N MET A 24 -6.67 -8.61 -4.98
CA MET A 24 -6.75 -9.57 -3.87
C MET A 24 -8.18 -9.83 -3.37
N PRO A 25 -8.98 -8.81 -3.00
CA PRO A 25 -10.36 -9.00 -2.57
C PRO A 25 -11.27 -9.52 -3.69
N PHE A 26 -10.97 -9.23 -4.97
CA PHE A 26 -11.73 -9.73 -6.10
C PHE A 26 -11.46 -11.22 -6.39
N LEU A 27 -10.20 -11.66 -6.33
CA LEU A 27 -9.83 -13.05 -6.61
C LEU A 27 -10.21 -14.00 -5.46
N ASN A 28 -9.99 -13.59 -4.21
CA ASN A 28 -10.27 -14.43 -3.04
C ASN A 28 -10.72 -13.60 -1.83
N PRO A 29 -12.02 -13.29 -1.73
CA PRO A 29 -12.55 -12.44 -0.66
C PRO A 29 -12.46 -13.09 0.74
N SER A 30 -12.50 -14.43 0.83
CA SER A 30 -12.37 -15.12 2.13
C SER A 30 -10.94 -15.03 2.65
N TYR A 31 -9.94 -15.25 1.80
CA TYR A 31 -8.53 -15.08 2.18
C TYR A 31 -8.21 -13.64 2.61
N PHE A 32 -8.73 -12.65 1.89
CA PHE A 32 -8.60 -11.24 2.26
C PHE A 32 -9.23 -10.93 3.62
N ARG A 33 -10.45 -11.46 3.88
CA ARG A 33 -11.12 -11.30 5.18
C ARG A 33 -10.33 -11.94 6.31
N ASP A 34 -9.76 -13.13 6.11
CA ASP A 34 -8.94 -13.81 7.11
C ASP A 34 -7.65 -13.03 7.43
N HIS A 35 -7.03 -12.42 6.42
CA HIS A 35 -5.90 -11.52 6.63
C HIS A 35 -6.27 -10.28 7.44
N LEU A 36 -7.38 -9.62 7.09
CA LEU A 36 -7.87 -8.48 7.86
C LEU A 36 -8.21 -8.87 9.31
N HIS A 37 -8.80 -10.05 9.52
CA HIS A 37 -9.14 -10.55 10.84
C HIS A 37 -7.91 -10.85 11.70
N ARG A 38 -6.83 -11.35 11.09
CA ARG A 38 -5.53 -11.53 11.78
C ARG A 38 -4.91 -10.19 12.14
N ILE A 39 -4.99 -9.19 11.25
CA ILE A 39 -4.50 -7.84 11.50
C ILE A 39 -5.30 -7.17 12.62
N SER A 40 -6.62 -7.34 12.66
CA SER A 40 -7.47 -6.78 13.72
C SER A 40 -7.24 -7.40 15.10
N GLN A 41 -6.65 -8.60 15.15
CA GLN A 41 -6.25 -9.24 16.42
C GLN A 41 -4.90 -8.74 16.95
N LEU A 42 -4.14 -7.98 16.15
CA LEU A 42 -2.90 -7.37 16.60
C LEU A 42 -3.20 -6.27 17.62
N ASN A 43 -2.37 -6.19 18.66
CA ASN A 43 -2.52 -5.14 19.66
C ASN A 43 -2.18 -3.77 19.03
N ASN A 44 -2.81 -2.69 19.51
CA ASN A 44 -2.61 -1.33 19.02
C ASN A 44 -1.13 -0.92 18.99
N SER A 45 -0.33 -1.36 19.97
CA SER A 45 1.11 -1.11 19.98
C SER A 45 1.85 -1.80 18.82
N GLN A 46 1.49 -3.05 18.50
CA GLN A 46 2.09 -3.79 17.38
C GLN A 46 1.73 -3.16 16.03
N LEU A 47 0.46 -2.77 15.85
CA LEU A 47 0.02 -2.05 14.65
C LEU A 47 0.79 -0.75 14.44
N ARG A 48 1.01 0.02 15.51
CA ARG A 48 1.79 1.26 15.46
C ARG A 48 3.26 1.00 15.12
N THR A 49 3.88 -0.04 15.70
CA THR A 49 5.27 -0.40 15.38
C THR A 49 5.42 -0.86 13.94
N VAL A 50 4.52 -1.71 13.44
CA VAL A 50 4.53 -2.17 12.04
C VAL A 50 4.33 -0.98 11.09
N GLY A 51 3.37 -0.10 11.39
CA GLY A 51 3.17 1.13 10.63
C GLY A 51 4.41 2.04 10.62
N PHE A 52 5.05 2.22 11.78
CA PHE A 52 6.27 3.01 11.91
C PHE A 52 7.43 2.40 11.11
N LEU A 53 7.65 1.09 11.22
CA LEU A 53 8.68 0.39 10.45
C LEU A 53 8.41 0.50 8.93
N SER A 54 7.15 0.39 8.51
CA SER A 54 6.76 0.58 7.11
C SER A 54 7.06 1.99 6.61
N MET A 55 6.76 3.02 7.40
CA MET A 55 7.09 4.41 7.06
C MET A 55 8.60 4.64 6.94
N VAL A 56 9.39 4.12 7.89
CA VAL A 56 10.85 4.23 7.86
C VAL A 56 11.43 3.49 6.66
N PHE A 57 10.94 2.28 6.38
CA PHE A 57 11.38 1.51 5.23
C PHE A 57 11.04 2.20 3.90
N GLY A 58 9.84 2.78 3.79
CA GLY A 58 9.44 3.60 2.65
C GLY A 58 10.34 4.82 2.46
N LEU A 59 10.73 5.48 3.55
CA LEU A 59 11.67 6.61 3.50
C LEU A 59 13.07 6.19 3.03
N ILE A 60 13.56 5.05 3.50
CA ILE A 60 14.84 4.48 3.06
C ILE A 60 14.79 4.14 1.57
N LEU A 61 13.73 3.47 1.11
CA LEU A 61 13.56 3.15 -0.31
C LEU A 61 13.47 4.41 -1.18
N LEU A 62 12.74 5.43 -0.72
CA LEU A 62 12.64 6.70 -1.43
C LEU A 62 14.03 7.34 -1.58
N TYR A 63 14.84 7.34 -0.53
CA TYR A 63 16.22 7.86 -0.56
C TYR A 63 17.20 6.98 -1.36
N TRP A 64 16.87 5.71 -1.59
CA TRP A 64 17.68 4.85 -2.46
C TRP A 64 17.33 5.08 -3.93
N VAL A 65 16.03 5.16 -4.25
CA VAL A 65 15.56 5.35 -5.63
C VAL A 65 15.84 6.78 -6.13
N HIS A 66 15.92 7.76 -5.23
CA HIS A 66 16.21 9.16 -5.52
C HIS A 66 17.59 9.58 -5.01
#